data_AF-A0A830EJP6-F1
#
_entry.id   AF-A0A830EJP6-F1
#
_cell.length_a   1.000
_cell.length_b   1.000
_cell.length_c   1.000
_cell.angle_alpha   90.00
_cell.angle_beta   90.00
_cell.angle_gamma   90.00
#
_symmetry.space_group_name_H-M   'P 1'
#
loop_
_entity.id
_entity.type
_entity.pdbx_description
1 polymer ?
#
loop_
_entity_poly.entity_id
_entity_poly.type
_entity_poly.pdbx_seq_one_letter_code
_entity_poly.pdbx_strand_id
1 'polypeptide(L)'
;MQGNLPPEAQEKLEELQDLQETAQKVAAQKEQAESSLTESETALEALDDMDEDTPMYREVGELLVETEYGDAHEELSESVDSLEVRVEQLSKQEERVQEQFESLQEELQQMLQGGGAGGPGAGGPMGPGGAGGA
;
A
#
# COMPACT_ATOMS: atom_id res chain seq x y z
N MET A 1 -11.21 21.26 -21.36
CA MET A 1 -11.13 20.27 -22.46
C MET A 1 -10.89 18.93 -21.78
N GLN A 2 -11.86 18.02 -21.77
CA GLN A 2 -11.53 16.58 -21.69
C GLN A 2 -10.73 16.29 -22.97
N GLY A 3 -9.44 16.60 -22.95
CA GLY A 3 -8.52 16.06 -23.94
C GLY A 3 -8.46 14.59 -23.60
N ASN A 4 -9.03 13.75 -24.46
CA ASN A 4 -8.93 12.30 -24.30
C ASN A 4 -7.45 11.98 -24.10
N LEU A 5 -7.10 11.51 -22.90
CA LEU A 5 -5.79 10.94 -22.65
C LEU A 5 -5.52 9.90 -23.74
N PRO A 6 -4.28 9.76 -24.23
CA PRO A 6 -3.93 8.61 -25.07
C PRO A 6 -4.42 7.31 -24.40
N PRO A 7 -4.91 6.31 -25.15
CA PRO A 7 -5.43 5.07 -24.56
C PRO A 7 -4.48 4.43 -23.54
N GLU A 8 -3.18 4.39 -23.83
CA GLU A 8 -2.14 3.89 -22.91
C GLU A 8 -2.04 4.69 -21.60
N ALA A 9 -2.28 6.00 -21.66
CA ALA A 9 -2.29 6.87 -20.48
C ALA A 9 -3.59 6.73 -19.67
N GLN A 10 -4.69 6.29 -20.29
CA GLN A 10 -5.93 5.95 -19.58
C GLN A 10 -5.74 4.65 -18.80
N GLU A 11 -5.19 3.62 -19.43
CA GLU A 11 -4.88 2.33 -18.80
C GLU A 11 -3.96 2.51 -17.57
N LYS A 12 -2.86 3.27 -17.71
CA LYS A 12 -1.96 3.56 -16.58
C LYS A 12 -2.63 4.36 -15.46
N LEU A 13 -3.59 5.22 -15.79
CA LEU A 13 -4.35 5.96 -14.78
C LEU A 13 -5.30 5.03 -14.02
N GLU A 14 -5.88 4.02 -14.68
CA GLU A 14 -6.65 2.97 -14.02
C GLU A 14 -5.76 2.13 -13.10
N GLU A 15 -4.59 1.67 -13.58
CA GLU A 15 -3.61 0.95 -12.76
C GLU A 15 -3.16 1.75 -11.51
N LEU A 16 -2.93 3.07 -11.65
CA LEU A 16 -2.59 3.93 -10.52
C LEU A 16 -3.73 4.01 -9.49
N GLN A 17 -4.98 4.05 -9.93
CA GLN A 17 -6.14 4.05 -9.03
C GLN A 17 -6.25 2.72 -8.28
N ASP A 18 -6.04 1.60 -8.98
CA ASP A 18 -6.04 0.27 -8.37
C ASP A 18 -4.91 0.11 -7.33
N LEU A 19 -3.74 0.66 -7.60
CA LEU A 19 -2.63 0.69 -6.64
C LEU A 19 -2.95 1.57 -5.43
N GLN A 20 -3.64 2.71 -5.60
CA GLN A 20 -4.08 3.52 -4.47
C GLN A 20 -5.06 2.77 -3.57
N GLU A 21 -6.04 2.07 -4.16
CA GLU A 21 -6.98 1.25 -3.39
C GLU A 21 -6.25 0.11 -2.66
N THR A 22 -5.29 -0.52 -3.33
CA THR A 22 -4.45 -1.58 -2.75
C THR A 22 -3.60 -1.04 -1.59
N ALA A 23 -2.98 0.13 -1.74
CA ALA A 23 -2.20 0.78 -0.68
C ALA A 23 -3.05 1.03 0.56
N GLN A 24 -4.27 1.56 0.39
CA GLN A 24 -5.19 1.79 1.50
C GLN A 24 -5.57 0.50 2.23
N LYS A 25 -5.79 -0.60 1.49
CA LYS A 25 -6.08 -1.92 2.08
C LYS A 25 -4.88 -2.46 2.86
N VAL A 26 -3.68 -2.37 2.29
CA VAL A 26 -2.44 -2.84 2.95
C VAL A 26 -2.18 -2.04 4.22
N ALA A 27 -2.32 -0.72 4.18
CA ALA A 27 -2.16 0.15 5.33
C ALA A 27 -3.15 -0.21 6.45
N ALA A 28 -4.43 -0.38 6.13
CA ALA A 28 -5.44 -0.76 7.13
C ALA A 28 -5.15 -2.15 7.75
N GLN A 29 -4.70 -3.12 6.95
CA GLN A 29 -4.29 -4.43 7.45
C GLN A 29 -3.05 -4.35 8.35
N LYS A 30 -2.10 -3.47 8.01
CA LYS A 30 -0.87 -3.26 8.79
C LYS A 30 -1.20 -2.63 10.13
N GLU A 31 -1.98 -1.57 10.16
CA GLU A 31 -2.43 -0.90 11.39
C GLU A 31 -3.15 -1.88 12.33
N GLN A 32 -4.02 -2.72 11.78
CA GLN A 32 -4.69 -3.77 12.56
C GLN A 32 -3.69 -4.77 13.15
N ALA A 33 -2.72 -5.26 12.37
CA ALA A 33 -1.72 -6.21 12.84
C ALA A 33 -0.78 -5.58 13.89
N GLU A 34 -0.36 -4.33 13.71
CA GLU A 34 0.46 -3.59 14.67
C GLU A 34 -0.28 -3.35 15.99
N SER A 35 -1.58 -3.06 15.92
CA SER A 35 -2.42 -2.90 17.11
C SER A 35 -2.51 -4.22 17.89
N SER A 36 -2.82 -5.33 17.22
CA SER A 36 -2.87 -6.65 17.86
C SER A 36 -1.51 -7.12 18.38
N LEU A 37 -0.42 -6.78 17.68
CA LEU A 37 0.95 -7.07 18.14
C LEU A 37 1.22 -6.36 19.47
N THR A 38 0.98 -5.04 19.50
CA THR A 38 1.17 -4.20 20.70
C THR A 38 0.34 -4.72 21.87
N GLU A 39 -0.92 -5.11 21.63
CA GLU A 39 -1.80 -5.68 22.66
C GLU A 39 -1.24 -7.02 23.19
N SER A 40 -0.74 -7.88 22.31
CA SER A 40 -0.19 -9.20 22.68
C SER A 40 1.13 -9.07 23.43
N GLU A 41 2.02 -8.17 23.00
CA GLU A 41 3.26 -7.84 23.71
C GLU A 41 2.98 -7.28 25.10
N THR A 42 2.01 -6.37 25.21
CA THR A 42 1.60 -5.81 26.51
C THR A 42 1.01 -6.88 27.43
N ALA A 43 0.21 -7.80 26.89
CA ALA A 43 -0.35 -8.91 27.65
C ALA A 43 0.73 -9.89 28.12
N LEU A 44 1.72 -10.19 27.27
CA LEU A 44 2.85 -11.05 27.62
C LEU A 44 3.72 -10.41 28.70
N GLU A 45 4.04 -9.11 28.59
CA GLU A 45 4.78 -8.38 29.63
C GLU A 45 4.02 -8.37 30.96
N ALA A 46 2.70 -8.16 30.93
CA ALA A 46 1.88 -8.22 32.13
C ALA A 46 1.82 -9.63 32.73
N LEU A 47 1.83 -10.67 31.91
CA LEU A 47 1.86 -12.06 32.33
C LEU A 47 3.19 -12.41 33.01
N ASP A 48 4.31 -11.95 32.46
CA ASP A 48 5.66 -12.14 33.02
C ASP A 48 5.83 -11.55 34.42
N ASP A 49 5.03 -10.54 34.77
CA ASP A 49 4.99 -9.91 36.09
C ASP A 49 4.08 -10.65 37.10
N MET A 50 3.35 -11.70 36.69
CA MET A 50 2.42 -12.46 37.54
C MET A 50 3.04 -13.72 38.16
N ASP A 51 2.52 -14.14 39.30
CA ASP A 51 2.87 -15.45 39.90
C ASP A 51 2.33 -16.59 39.03
N GLU A 52 3.14 -17.63 38.79
CA GLU A 52 2.76 -18.83 37.99
C GLU A 52 1.51 -19.55 38.52
N ASP A 53 1.25 -19.46 39.84
CA ASP A 53 0.08 -20.07 40.50
C ASP A 53 -1.22 -19.25 40.36
N THR A 54 -1.17 -18.11 39.65
CA THR A 54 -2.34 -17.24 39.44
C THR A 54 -3.40 -17.98 38.61
N PRO A 55 -4.67 -18.09 39.07
CA PRO A 55 -5.72 -18.72 38.28
C PRO A 55 -5.98 -17.97 36.98
N MET A 56 -5.85 -18.66 35.84
CA MET A 56 -6.03 -18.09 34.50
C MET A 56 -7.15 -18.79 33.74
N TYR A 57 -7.78 -18.04 32.85
CA TYR A 57 -8.84 -18.53 32.00
C TYR A 57 -8.64 -17.99 30.59
N ARG A 58 -8.89 -18.84 29.60
CA ARG A 58 -8.92 -18.46 28.18
C ARG A 58 -10.34 -18.56 27.63
N GLU A 59 -10.64 -17.68 26.67
CA GLU A 59 -11.93 -17.67 25.99
C GLU A 59 -11.97 -18.72 24.87
N VAL A 60 -13.05 -19.51 24.83
CA VAL A 60 -13.33 -20.49 23.78
C VAL A 60 -14.79 -20.31 23.35
N GLY A 61 -15.02 -19.46 22.34
CA GLY A 61 -16.36 -19.04 21.96
C GLY A 61 -17.01 -18.25 23.09
N GLU A 62 -18.17 -18.66 23.56
CA GLU A 62 -18.87 -17.98 24.68
C GLU A 62 -18.46 -18.51 26.07
N LEU A 63 -17.44 -19.38 26.14
CA LEU A 63 -17.00 -20.04 27.37
C LEU A 63 -15.64 -19.54 27.84
N LEU A 64 -15.43 -19.51 29.16
CA LEU A 64 -14.12 -19.37 29.78
C LEU A 64 -13.66 -20.72 30.31
N VAL A 65 -12.47 -21.15 29.90
CA VAL A 65 -11.88 -22.45 30.29
C VAL A 65 -10.58 -22.17 31.03
N GLU A 66 -10.36 -22.86 32.15
CA GLU A 66 -9.14 -22.76 32.94
C GLU A 66 -7.92 -23.13 32.08
N THR A 67 -6.82 -22.39 32.25
CA THR A 67 -5.55 -22.60 31.56
C THR A 67 -4.39 -22.42 32.53
N GLU A 68 -3.28 -23.09 32.27
CA GLU A 68 -2.06 -22.95 33.08
C GLU A 68 -1.24 -21.74 32.59
N TYR A 69 -0.42 -21.16 33.48
CA TYR A 69 0.48 -20.06 33.14
C TYR A 69 1.35 -20.38 31.92
N GLY A 70 1.95 -21.58 31.91
CA GLY A 70 2.85 -22.01 30.84
C GLY A 70 2.16 -22.04 29.47
N ASP A 71 0.95 -22.59 29.41
CA ASP A 71 0.14 -22.63 28.20
C ASP A 71 -0.24 -21.20 27.74
N ALA A 72 -0.66 -20.34 28.66
CA ALA A 72 -1.02 -18.95 28.34
C ALA A 72 0.17 -18.14 27.83
N HIS A 73 1.35 -18.34 28.43
CA HIS A 73 2.59 -17.70 28.01
C HIS A 73 3.04 -18.20 26.63
N GLU A 74 2.99 -19.52 26.37
CA GLU A 74 3.30 -20.09 25.06
C GLU A 74 2.35 -19.55 23.97
N GLU A 75 1.03 -19.56 24.22
CA GLU A 75 0.03 -19.03 23.28
C GLU A 75 0.25 -17.53 22.96
N LEU A 76 0.56 -16.70 23.97
CA LEU A 76 0.86 -15.28 23.77
C LEU A 76 2.18 -15.07 23.01
N SER A 77 3.23 -15.81 23.35
CA SER A 77 4.52 -15.73 22.66
C SER A 77 4.40 -16.13 21.19
N GLU A 78 3.70 -17.23 20.88
CA GLU A 78 3.46 -17.64 19.50
C GLU A 78 2.62 -16.60 18.73
N SER A 79 1.67 -15.95 19.41
CA SER A 79 0.86 -14.87 18.83
C SER A 79 1.71 -13.66 18.47
N VAL A 80 2.61 -13.24 19.36
CA VAL A 80 3.58 -12.15 19.11
C VAL A 80 4.45 -12.49 17.89
N ASP A 81 5.11 -13.65 17.89
CA ASP A 81 6.00 -14.07 16.78
C ASP A 81 5.25 -14.08 15.43
N SER A 82 4.03 -14.60 15.41
CA SER A 82 3.17 -14.64 14.22
C SER A 82 2.79 -13.24 13.72
N LEU A 83 2.45 -12.33 14.65
CA LEU A 83 2.06 -10.95 14.36
C LEU A 83 3.24 -10.12 13.88
N GLU A 84 4.44 -10.27 14.46
CA GLU A 84 5.68 -9.64 13.98
C GLU A 84 5.94 -10.00 12.52
N VAL A 85 5.89 -11.30 12.20
CA VAL A 85 6.07 -11.81 10.84
C VAL A 85 5.00 -11.23 9.90
N ARG A 86 3.76 -11.08 10.38
CA ARG A 86 2.67 -10.47 9.59
C ARG A 86 2.92 -8.99 9.32
N VAL A 87 3.35 -8.22 10.32
CA VAL A 87 3.70 -6.80 10.18
C VAL A 87 4.87 -6.61 9.22
N GLU A 88 5.90 -7.44 9.30
CA GLU A 88 7.05 -7.39 8.39
C GLU A 88 6.62 -7.64 6.94
N GLN A 89 5.76 -8.65 6.71
CA GLN A 89 5.23 -8.95 5.39
C GLN A 89 4.34 -7.83 4.83
N LEU A 90 3.53 -7.19 5.67
CA LEU A 90 2.69 -6.07 5.27
C LEU A 90 3.52 -4.82 4.95
N SER A 91 4.59 -4.57 5.72
CA SER A 91 5.55 -3.49 5.45
C SER A 91 6.22 -3.67 4.09
N LYS A 92 6.70 -4.88 3.77
CA LYS A 92 7.27 -5.19 2.44
C LYS A 92 6.25 -5.06 1.30
N GLN A 93 4.97 -5.35 1.56
CA GLN A 93 3.92 -5.16 0.57
C GLN A 93 3.62 -3.67 0.34
N GLU A 94 3.57 -2.88 1.41
CA GLU A 94 3.40 -1.43 1.36
C GLU A 94 4.53 -0.78 0.53
N GLU A 95 5.79 -1.11 0.83
CA GLU A 95 6.96 -0.63 0.08
C GLU A 95 6.84 -0.95 -1.41
N ARG A 96 6.49 -2.20 -1.75
CA ARG A 96 6.35 -2.61 -3.16
C ARG A 96 5.20 -1.88 -3.87
N VAL A 97 4.08 -1.64 -3.18
CA VAL A 97 2.95 -0.89 -3.76
C VAL A 97 3.37 0.56 -3.99
N GLN A 98 4.11 1.16 -3.06
CA GLN A 98 4.65 2.51 -3.20
C GLN A 98 5.63 2.61 -4.39
N GLU A 99 6.58 1.70 -4.51
CA GLU A 99 7.55 1.68 -5.61
C GLU A 99 6.85 1.57 -6.99
N GLN A 100 5.85 0.70 -7.09
CA GLN A 100 5.06 0.55 -8.32
C GLN A 100 4.25 1.83 -8.63
N PHE A 101 3.68 2.45 -7.60
CA PHE A 101 2.93 3.69 -7.74
C PHE A 101 3.83 4.82 -8.27
N GLU A 102 5.00 5.00 -7.67
CA GLU A 102 5.99 6.01 -8.09
C GLU A 102 6.46 5.78 -9.53
N SER A 103 6.79 4.53 -9.89
CA SER A 103 7.20 4.17 -11.27
C SER A 103 6.10 4.49 -12.29
N LEU A 104 4.86 4.06 -12.05
CA LEU A 104 3.75 4.33 -12.96
C LEU A 104 3.41 5.82 -13.05
N GLN A 105 3.54 6.55 -11.95
CA GLN A 105 3.34 8.00 -11.94
C GLN A 105 4.40 8.69 -12.80
N GLU A 106 5.66 8.30 -12.71
CA GLU A 106 6.75 8.82 -13.56
C GLU A 106 6.55 8.51 -15.04
N GLU A 107 6.14 7.28 -15.38
CA GLU A 107 5.84 6.88 -16.76
C GLU A 107 4.68 7.71 -17.34
N LEU A 108 3.60 7.89 -16.57
CA LEU A 108 2.46 8.70 -16.99
C LEU A 108 2.87 10.16 -17.21
N GLN A 109 3.69 10.74 -16.33
CA GLN A 109 4.21 12.10 -16.49
C GLN A 109 5.06 12.25 -17.76
N GLN A 110 5.93 11.27 -18.07
CA GLN A 110 6.74 11.26 -19.27
C GLN A 110 5.89 11.19 -20.54
N MET A 111 4.85 10.35 -20.56
CA MET A 111 3.92 10.27 -21.69
C MET A 111 3.18 11.59 -21.92
N LEU A 112 2.73 12.24 -20.85
CA LEU A 112 2.03 13.52 -20.92
C LEU A 112 2.94 14.66 -21.38
N GLN A 113 4.21 14.68 -20.95
CA GLN A 113 5.20 15.67 -21.39
C GLN A 113 5.65 15.40 -22.84
N GLY A 114 5.80 14.12 -23.23
CA GLY A 114 6.17 13.71 -24.58
C GLY A 114 5.06 13.93 -25.62
N GLY A 115 3.79 13.82 -25.21
CA GLY A 115 2.62 14.13 -26.04
C GLY A 115 2.37 15.63 -26.27
N GLY A 116 2.97 16.50 -25.44
CA GLY A 116 2.82 17.97 -25.52
C GLY A 116 3.74 18.67 -26.52
N ALA A 117 4.75 17.99 -27.08
CA ALA A 117 5.73 18.59 -28.00
C ALA A 117 5.38 18.45 -29.50
N GLY A 118 4.21 17.88 -29.84
CA GLY A 118 3.74 17.67 -31.21
C GLY A 118 2.75 18.73 -31.74
N GLY A 119 2.84 19.99 -31.29
CA GLY A 119 2.05 21.10 -31.82
C GLY A 119 2.57 21.63 -33.17
N PRO A 120 1.68 22.11 -34.08
CA PRO A 120 1.99 22.35 -35.49
C PRO A 120 2.92 23.56 -35.67
N GLY A 121 4.19 23.29 -35.97
CA GLY A 121 5.22 24.33 -36.03
C GLY A 121 6.34 24.05 -37.02
N ALA A 122 6.03 23.53 -38.22
CA ALA A 122 7.01 23.42 -39.31
C ALA A 122 6.33 23.54 -40.68
N GLY A 123 5.75 24.70 -40.95
CA GLY A 123 5.27 25.07 -42.28
C GLY A 123 5.29 26.59 -42.36
N GLY A 124 6.49 27.15 -42.51
CA GLY A 124 6.72 28.60 -42.52
C GLY A 124 5.88 29.32 -43.60
N PRO A 125 5.68 30.63 -43.45
CA PRO A 125 4.91 31.42 -44.40
C PRO A 125 5.61 31.40 -45.76
N MET A 126 5.03 30.70 -46.74
CA MET A 126 5.37 30.87 -48.14
C MET A 126 4.89 32.26 -48.54
N GLY A 127 5.84 33.20 -48.62
CA GLY A 127 5.56 34.59 -48.95
C GLY A 127 4.86 34.74 -50.32
N PRO A 128 4.00 35.75 -50.49
CA PRO A 128 3.33 35.99 -51.76
C PRO A 128 4.30 36.66 -52.73
N GLY A 129 4.97 35.84 -53.56
CA GLY A 129 5.77 36.30 -54.69
C GLY A 129 4.93 36.34 -55.97
N GLY A 130 4.04 37.33 -56.08
CA GLY A 130 3.39 37.68 -57.34
C GLY A 130 4.24 38.65 -58.19
N ALA A 131 3.87 38.73 -59.47
CA ALA A 131 4.39 39.56 -60.56
C ALA A 131 5.64 38.99 -61.27
N GLY A 132 5.70 38.80 -62.58
CA GLY A 132 4.85 39.25 -63.68
C GLY A 132 5.74 39.62 -64.87
N GLY A 133 5.31 39.28 -66.09
CA GLY A 133 5.67 40.02 -67.30
C GLY A 133 6.75 39.43 -68.23
N ALA A 134 6.37 39.44 -69.52
CA ALA A 134 7.12 39.25 -70.77
C ALA A 134 7.43 37.81 -71.22
#